data_AF-A0A239AVQ4-F1
#
_entry.id   AF-A0A239AVQ4-F1
#
_cell.length_a   1.000
_cell.length_b   1.000
_cell.length_c   1.000
_cell.angle_alpha   90.00
_cell.angle_beta   90.00
_cell.angle_gamma   90.00
#
_symmetry.space_group_name_H-M   'P 1'
#
loop_
_entity.id
_entity.type
_entity.pdbx_description
1 polymer ?
#
loop_
_entity_poly.entity_id
_entity_poly.type
_entity_poly.pdbx_seq_one_letter_code
_entity_poly.pdbx_strand_id
1 'polypeptide(L)'
;MTKELLLSYTVYLLVITFSFGQSKNDYTTYHQSVLDIEQEIITEKYSDALFMYEQLFETYDFIFLRDYKIASQLAAYTKNKEKTLAYIELGIQGGWSLKSIKKHTLFKEYLSKEDWKIIKRKSPSLVAIYEHKLNKEVQAQVKKMSAKDQWKALKALFRFSDKAQTRYSENKFAPHSEQQMAKLMDIIANHGYPGEKLVGKGYWMSTIISHHNSISTTYNQKDTLYLSLIPKLKEAIQDGSLSPYQFAIIDDWYLTSLNDDSKPNYGIIRPPSPEHVSKTNAPRAAIGIRTIALRDSLLTVEDKTGIRLYITDIW
;
A
#
# COMPACT_ATOMS: atom_id res chain seq x y z
N MET A 1 30.51 9.89 -74.05
CA MET A 1 30.99 8.70 -73.32
C MET A 1 31.14 9.06 -71.86
N THR A 2 30.16 8.61 -71.08
CA THR A 2 30.18 8.20 -69.65
C THR A 2 31.48 8.30 -68.85
N LYS A 3 31.42 8.92 -67.66
CA LYS A 3 31.68 8.32 -66.32
C LYS A 3 31.90 9.45 -65.28
N GLU A 4 31.00 9.58 -64.32
CA GLU A 4 31.15 9.19 -62.90
C GLU A 4 31.55 10.38 -62.01
N LEU A 5 30.61 10.82 -61.15
CA LEU A 5 30.82 11.12 -59.73
C LEU A 5 29.52 11.70 -59.16
N LEU A 6 28.59 10.80 -58.84
CA LEU A 6 27.48 11.07 -57.94
C LEU A 6 28.05 11.04 -56.51
N LEU A 7 28.28 12.22 -55.92
CA LEU A 7 28.59 12.33 -54.51
C LEU A 7 27.27 12.28 -53.72
N SER A 8 26.91 11.10 -53.23
CA SER A 8 25.79 10.88 -52.33
C SER A 8 26.11 11.42 -50.94
N TYR A 9 25.53 12.55 -50.55
CA TYR A 9 25.52 12.98 -49.15
C TYR A 9 24.38 12.26 -48.41
N THR A 10 24.66 11.04 -47.93
CA THR A 10 23.80 10.38 -46.95
C THR A 10 24.21 10.87 -45.57
N VAL A 11 23.53 11.90 -45.07
CA VAL A 11 23.67 12.36 -43.69
C VAL A 11 23.02 11.30 -42.79
N TYR A 12 23.83 10.45 -42.17
CA TYR A 12 23.40 9.59 -41.07
C TYR A 12 23.11 10.48 -39.85
N LEU A 13 21.83 10.78 -39.61
CA LEU A 13 21.37 11.40 -38.39
C LEU A 13 21.46 10.35 -37.26
N LEU A 14 22.59 10.35 -36.54
CA LEU A 14 22.76 9.55 -35.33
C LEU A 14 21.88 10.16 -34.23
N VAL A 15 20.63 9.71 -34.15
CA VAL A 15 19.76 10.02 -33.00
C VAL A 15 20.34 9.27 -31.81
N ILE A 16 21.16 9.96 -31.01
CA ILE A 16 21.56 9.49 -29.69
C ILE A 16 20.31 9.55 -28.82
N THR A 17 19.57 8.45 -28.78
CA THR A 17 18.59 8.24 -27.71
C THR A 17 19.38 8.06 -26.43
N PHE A 18 19.58 9.15 -25.68
CA PHE A 18 19.85 9.06 -24.26
C PHE A 18 18.62 8.40 -23.63
N SER A 19 18.63 7.07 -23.56
CA SER A 19 17.88 6.37 -22.54
C SER A 19 18.49 6.80 -21.22
N PHE A 20 17.97 7.88 -20.64
CA PHE A 20 17.98 8.01 -19.19
C PHE A 20 17.31 6.74 -18.69
N GLY A 21 18.11 5.74 -18.31
CA GLY A 21 17.62 4.68 -17.48
C GLY A 21 17.08 5.37 -16.25
N GLN A 22 15.76 5.51 -16.15
CA GLN A 22 15.12 5.81 -14.89
C GLN A 22 15.63 4.72 -13.96
N SER A 23 16.55 5.07 -13.05
CA SER A 23 16.82 4.20 -11.91
C SER A 23 15.45 3.95 -11.30
N LYS A 24 15.05 2.68 -11.19
CA LYS A 24 13.80 2.28 -10.53
C LYS A 24 13.70 3.12 -9.25
N ASN A 25 12.75 4.08 -9.21
CA ASN A 25 12.71 5.04 -8.11
C ASN A 25 12.65 4.26 -6.79
N ASP A 26 13.59 4.53 -5.88
CA ASP A 26 13.60 3.90 -4.57
C ASP A 26 12.45 4.46 -3.73
N TYR A 27 11.43 3.63 -3.51
CA TYR A 27 10.24 3.99 -2.73
C TYR A 27 10.52 4.14 -1.23
N THR A 28 11.73 3.83 -0.74
CA THR A 28 12.14 4.22 0.60
C THR A 28 12.09 5.75 0.76
N THR A 29 12.52 6.49 -0.27
CA THR A 29 12.45 7.95 -0.29
C THR A 29 10.99 8.43 -0.38
N TYR A 30 10.15 7.76 -1.19
CA TYR A 30 8.71 8.04 -1.24
C TYR A 30 8.08 7.97 0.15
N HIS A 31 8.34 6.87 0.88
CA HIS A 31 7.75 6.66 2.19
C HIS A 31 8.24 7.68 3.20
N GLN A 32 9.52 8.07 3.15
CA GLN A 32 10.05 9.14 3.98
C GLN A 32 9.41 10.50 3.67
N SER A 33 9.26 10.86 2.38
CA SER A 33 8.58 12.10 1.99
C SER A 33 7.13 12.13 2.48
N VAL A 34 6.42 11.00 2.51
CA VAL A 34 5.08 10.93 3.10
C VAL A 34 5.11 11.22 4.61
N LEU A 35 6.12 10.75 5.35
CA LEU A 35 6.26 11.10 6.77
C LEU A 35 6.53 12.59 6.97
N ASP A 36 7.33 13.20 6.09
CA ASP A 36 7.60 14.64 6.14
C ASP A 36 6.32 15.45 5.85
N ILE A 37 5.50 15.01 4.89
CA ILE A 37 4.17 15.59 4.63
C ILE A 37 3.28 15.50 5.86
N GLU A 38 3.25 14.33 6.51
CA GLU A 38 2.47 14.12 7.73
C GLU A 38 2.96 15.00 8.89
N GLN A 39 4.26 15.30 8.95
CA GLN A 39 4.82 16.24 9.90
C GLN A 39 4.30 17.69 9.67
N GLU A 40 4.17 18.11 8.41
CA GLU A 40 3.54 19.39 8.08
C GLU A 40 2.04 19.40 8.42
N ILE A 41 1.34 18.27 8.26
CA ILE A 41 -0.07 18.11 8.67
C ILE A 41 -0.23 18.32 10.18
N ILE A 42 0.60 17.70 11.02
CA ILE A 42 0.48 17.85 12.49
C ILE A 42 0.89 19.24 13.00
N THR A 43 1.68 19.98 12.21
CA THR A 43 1.99 21.39 12.49
C THR A 43 0.99 22.35 11.84
N GLU A 44 -0.12 21.82 11.32
CA GLU A 44 -1.25 22.54 10.73
C GLU A 44 -0.90 23.37 9.48
N LYS A 45 0.24 23.08 8.86
CA LYS A 45 0.67 23.71 7.61
C LYS A 45 0.09 22.95 6.42
N TYR A 46 -1.23 22.93 6.33
CA TYR A 46 -1.96 22.11 5.35
C TYR A 46 -1.67 22.49 3.89
N SER A 47 -1.36 23.76 3.62
CA SER A 47 -0.99 24.22 2.27
C SER A 47 0.39 23.72 1.85
N ASP A 48 1.34 23.70 2.78
CA ASP A 48 2.70 23.19 2.55
C ASP A 48 2.66 21.67 2.35
N ALA A 49 1.89 20.95 3.19
CA ALA A 49 1.62 19.53 3.03
C ALA A 49 1.00 19.21 1.65
N LEU A 50 0.07 20.04 1.18
CA LEU A 50 -0.54 19.88 -0.15
C LEU A 50 0.46 20.08 -1.28
N PHE A 51 1.30 21.12 -1.18
CA PHE A 51 2.37 21.37 -2.15
C PHE A 51 3.38 20.22 -2.19
N MET A 52 3.74 19.65 -1.05
CA MET A 52 4.62 18.48 -1.01
C MET A 52 3.98 17.23 -1.64
N TYR A 53 2.67 17.02 -1.51
CA TYR A 53 1.96 15.98 -2.26
C TYR A 53 2.02 16.20 -3.78
N GLU A 54 1.96 17.44 -4.26
CA GLU A 54 2.13 17.75 -5.69
C GLU A 54 3.48 17.29 -6.19
N GLN A 55 4.55 17.64 -5.47
CA GLN A 55 5.90 17.23 -5.82
C GLN A 55 6.05 15.70 -5.79
N LEU A 56 5.42 15.04 -4.82
CA LEU A 56 5.38 13.57 -4.75
C LEU A 56 4.71 12.98 -6.00
N PHE A 57 3.57 13.54 -6.45
CA PHE A 57 2.81 13.05 -7.60
C PHE A 57 3.51 13.31 -8.94
N GLU A 58 4.36 14.35 -9.01
CA GLU A 58 5.19 14.65 -10.18
C GLU A 58 6.44 13.76 -10.27
N THR A 59 6.93 13.26 -9.12
CA THR A 59 8.19 12.51 -9.04
C THR A 59 8.03 11.00 -9.27
N TYR A 60 6.89 10.42 -8.87
CA TYR A 60 6.70 8.96 -8.86
C TYR A 60 5.57 8.49 -9.77
N ASP A 61 5.85 7.48 -10.60
CA ASP A 61 4.88 6.90 -11.54
C ASP A 61 3.71 6.19 -10.86
N PHE A 62 3.98 5.55 -9.72
CA PHE A 62 2.97 4.93 -8.89
C PHE A 62 2.86 5.66 -7.56
N ILE A 63 1.63 6.05 -7.23
CA ILE A 63 1.25 6.68 -5.97
C ILE A 63 0.25 5.75 -5.29
N PHE A 64 0.45 5.50 -4.00
CA PHE A 64 -0.53 4.72 -3.23
C PHE A 64 -1.84 5.50 -3.12
N LEU A 65 -2.96 4.83 -3.34
CA LEU A 65 -4.30 5.42 -3.37
C LEU A 65 -4.62 6.20 -2.08
N ARG A 66 -4.07 5.77 -0.95
CA ARG A 66 -4.17 6.51 0.32
C ARG A 66 -3.75 7.96 0.16
N ASP A 67 -2.65 8.21 -0.53
CA ASP A 67 -2.01 9.51 -0.58
C ASP A 67 -2.80 10.48 -1.49
N TYR A 68 -3.38 9.99 -2.59
CA TYR A 68 -4.38 10.76 -3.36
C TYR A 68 -5.61 11.12 -2.52
N LYS A 69 -6.08 10.21 -1.66
CA LYS A 69 -7.24 10.46 -0.80
C LYS A 69 -6.94 11.55 0.23
N ILE A 70 -5.77 11.52 0.84
CA ILE A 70 -5.36 12.54 1.82
C ILE A 70 -5.20 13.89 1.11
N ALA A 71 -4.46 13.95 -0.01
CA ALA A 71 -4.26 15.18 -0.77
C ALA A 71 -5.59 15.80 -1.24
N SER A 72 -6.56 14.99 -1.71
CA SER A 72 -7.90 15.45 -2.07
C SER A 72 -8.63 16.12 -0.90
N GLN A 73 -8.50 15.56 0.31
CA GLN A 73 -9.14 16.09 1.51
C GLN A 73 -8.44 17.36 2.00
N LEU A 74 -7.10 17.40 1.96
CA LEU A 74 -6.32 18.62 2.25
C LEU A 74 -6.69 19.76 1.31
N ALA A 75 -6.80 19.49 0.00
CA ALA A 75 -7.26 20.48 -0.99
C ALA A 75 -8.67 20.99 -0.67
N ALA A 76 -9.59 20.11 -0.28
CA ALA A 76 -10.95 20.51 0.09
C ALA A 76 -10.97 21.33 1.38
N TYR A 77 -10.16 20.93 2.36
CA TYR A 77 -10.03 21.60 3.65
C TYR A 77 -9.47 23.03 3.50
N THR A 78 -8.41 23.18 2.69
CA THR A 78 -7.78 24.46 2.33
C THR A 78 -8.55 25.27 1.28
N LYS A 79 -9.76 24.83 0.91
CA LYS A 79 -10.67 25.51 -0.03
C LYS A 79 -10.11 25.67 -1.45
N ASN A 80 -9.22 24.78 -1.88
CA ASN A 80 -8.76 24.70 -3.26
C ASN A 80 -9.61 23.71 -4.08
N LYS A 81 -10.65 24.24 -4.74
CA LYS A 81 -11.61 23.42 -5.51
C LYS A 81 -10.97 22.71 -6.69
N GLU A 82 -10.11 23.41 -7.43
CA GLU A 82 -9.45 22.87 -8.61
C GLU A 82 -8.61 21.64 -8.24
N LYS A 83 -7.73 21.78 -7.23
CA LYS A 83 -6.93 20.67 -6.71
C LYS A 83 -7.77 19.56 -6.12
N THR A 84 -8.87 19.89 -5.43
CA THR A 84 -9.82 18.88 -4.91
C THR A 84 -10.36 18.01 -6.03
N LEU A 85 -10.83 18.61 -7.12
CA LEU A 85 -11.37 17.88 -8.26
C LEU A 85 -10.27 17.08 -8.96
N ALA A 86 -9.10 17.68 -9.18
CA ALA A 86 -7.96 17.02 -9.80
C ALA A 86 -7.50 15.77 -9.02
N TYR A 87 -7.34 15.86 -7.70
CA TYR A 87 -6.93 14.72 -6.88
C TYR A 87 -8.02 13.68 -6.70
N ILE A 88 -9.31 14.06 -6.71
CA ILE A 88 -10.40 13.08 -6.80
C ILE A 88 -10.30 12.29 -8.10
N GLU A 89 -10.03 12.96 -9.23
CA GLU A 89 -9.87 12.29 -10.53
C GLU A 89 -8.68 11.32 -10.52
N LEU A 90 -7.53 11.75 -10.00
CA LEU A 90 -6.35 10.88 -9.80
C LEU A 90 -6.65 9.71 -8.84
N GLY A 91 -7.37 9.98 -7.76
CA GLY A 91 -7.83 8.94 -6.84
C GLY A 91 -8.73 7.90 -7.54
N ILE A 92 -9.65 8.32 -8.41
CA ILE A 92 -10.47 7.38 -9.20
C ILE A 92 -9.59 6.56 -10.16
N GLN A 93 -8.60 7.18 -10.80
CA GLN A 93 -7.61 6.48 -11.63
C GLN A 93 -6.71 5.52 -10.81
N GLY A 94 -6.60 5.73 -9.50
CA GLY A 94 -5.98 4.82 -8.54
C GLY A 94 -6.95 3.84 -7.87
N GLY A 95 -8.21 3.75 -8.31
CA GLY A 95 -9.18 2.78 -7.81
C GLY A 95 -10.10 3.28 -6.68
N TRP A 96 -10.15 4.60 -6.41
CA TRP A 96 -11.10 5.16 -5.45
C TRP A 96 -12.53 5.11 -5.99
N SER A 97 -13.37 4.27 -5.37
CA SER A 97 -14.76 4.18 -5.80
C SER A 97 -15.55 5.48 -5.57
N LEU A 98 -16.38 5.86 -6.55
CA LEU A 98 -17.31 6.99 -6.44
C LEU A 98 -18.25 6.87 -5.21
N LYS A 99 -18.62 5.64 -4.84
CA LYS A 99 -19.41 5.35 -3.64
C LYS A 99 -18.69 5.79 -2.37
N SER A 100 -17.38 5.59 -2.27
CA SER A 100 -16.57 6.01 -1.13
C SER A 100 -16.40 7.52 -1.11
N ILE A 101 -16.09 8.15 -2.24
CA ILE A 101 -15.92 9.61 -2.36
C ILE A 101 -17.20 10.33 -1.90
N LYS A 102 -18.37 9.88 -2.38
CA LYS A 102 -19.68 10.45 -2.00
C LYS A 102 -20.05 10.31 -0.54
N LYS A 103 -19.42 9.39 0.20
CA LYS A 103 -19.69 9.21 1.64
C LYS A 103 -18.87 10.16 2.51
N HIS A 104 -17.80 10.74 1.97
CA HIS A 104 -16.91 11.62 2.71
C HIS A 104 -17.62 12.94 3.08
N THR A 105 -17.60 13.32 4.35
CA THR A 105 -18.26 14.54 4.86
C THR A 105 -17.67 15.79 4.23
N LEU A 106 -16.34 15.94 4.24
CA LEU A 106 -15.65 17.10 3.63
C LEU A 106 -16.10 17.36 2.18
N PHE A 107 -16.19 16.32 1.34
CA PHE A 107 -16.61 16.50 -0.05
C PHE A 107 -18.10 16.77 -0.20
N LYS A 108 -18.95 16.19 0.65
CA LYS A 108 -20.39 16.49 0.65
C LYS A 108 -20.67 17.95 0.96
N GLU A 109 -19.93 18.52 1.90
CA GLU A 109 -20.09 19.91 2.35
C GLU A 109 -19.45 20.90 1.38
N TYR A 110 -18.31 20.54 0.79
CA TYR A 110 -17.51 21.45 -0.03
C TYR A 110 -17.89 21.44 -1.53
N LEU A 111 -18.28 20.29 -2.09
CA LEU A 111 -18.55 20.17 -3.53
C LEU A 111 -20.01 20.46 -3.86
N SER A 112 -20.24 21.25 -4.92
CA SER A 112 -21.58 21.58 -5.41
C SER A 112 -22.24 20.42 -6.16
N LYS A 113 -23.53 20.56 -6.47
CA LYS A 113 -24.25 19.59 -7.33
C LYS A 113 -23.61 19.48 -8.72
N GLU A 114 -23.10 20.59 -9.24
CA GLU A 114 -22.43 20.69 -10.54
C GLU A 114 -21.09 19.96 -10.51
N ASP A 115 -20.30 20.14 -9.45
CA ASP A 115 -19.04 19.43 -9.22
C ASP A 115 -19.28 17.90 -9.22
N TRP A 116 -20.32 17.44 -8.52
CA TRP A 116 -20.70 16.02 -8.52
C TRP A 116 -21.14 15.48 -9.88
N LYS A 117 -21.83 16.30 -10.71
CA LYS A 117 -22.17 15.93 -12.08
C LYS A 117 -20.90 15.74 -12.92
N ILE A 118 -19.91 16.62 -12.77
CA ILE A 118 -18.62 16.52 -13.47
C ILE A 118 -17.90 15.23 -13.09
N ILE A 119 -17.73 14.96 -11.79
CA ILE A 119 -17.08 13.75 -11.29
C ILE A 119 -17.81 12.50 -11.81
N LYS A 120 -19.15 12.47 -11.71
CA LYS A 120 -19.95 11.31 -12.17
C LYS A 120 -19.80 11.08 -13.67
N ARG A 121 -19.76 12.14 -14.48
CA ARG A 121 -19.59 12.06 -15.94
C ARG A 121 -18.22 11.52 -16.33
N LYS A 122 -17.15 11.94 -15.64
CA LYS A 122 -15.77 11.48 -15.91
C LYS A 122 -15.48 10.10 -15.34
N SER A 123 -16.16 9.69 -14.27
CA SER A 123 -15.83 8.46 -13.53
C SER A 123 -15.70 7.19 -14.40
N PRO A 124 -16.54 6.91 -15.41
CA PRO A 124 -16.38 5.71 -16.23
C PRO A 124 -15.04 5.64 -16.97
N SER A 125 -14.56 6.74 -17.56
CA SER A 125 -13.28 6.75 -18.27
C SER A 125 -12.10 6.65 -17.30
N LEU A 126 -12.17 7.33 -16.15
CA LEU A 126 -11.15 7.25 -15.11
C LEU A 126 -11.03 5.85 -14.52
N VAL A 127 -12.16 5.16 -14.31
CA VAL A 127 -12.18 3.75 -13.88
C VAL A 127 -11.60 2.85 -14.96
N ALA A 128 -11.87 3.09 -16.25
CA ALA A 128 -11.26 2.31 -17.32
C ALA A 128 -9.72 2.43 -17.33
N ILE A 129 -9.17 3.63 -17.05
CA ILE A 129 -7.72 3.84 -16.88
C ILE A 129 -7.18 2.99 -15.73
N TYR A 130 -7.83 3.02 -14.57
CA TYR A 130 -7.46 2.19 -13.43
C TYR A 130 -7.47 0.70 -13.80
N GLU A 131 -8.55 0.21 -14.41
CA GLU A 131 -8.70 -1.19 -14.74
C GLU A 131 -7.64 -1.67 -15.74
N HIS A 132 -7.28 -0.84 -16.73
CA HIS A 132 -6.26 -1.19 -17.73
C HIS A 132 -4.84 -1.32 -17.14
N LYS A 133 -4.54 -0.61 -16.04
CA LYS A 133 -3.21 -0.68 -15.39
C LYS A 133 -2.97 -2.00 -14.65
N LEU A 134 -4.02 -2.76 -14.34
CA LEU A 134 -3.91 -3.96 -13.49
C LEU A 134 -3.61 -5.20 -14.30
N ASN A 135 -2.76 -6.09 -13.75
CA ASN A 135 -2.60 -7.42 -14.28
C ASN A 135 -3.84 -8.27 -13.92
N LYS A 136 -4.74 -8.46 -14.88
CA LYS A 136 -6.03 -9.15 -14.68
C LYS A 136 -5.88 -10.62 -14.34
N GLU A 137 -4.88 -11.28 -14.88
CA GLU A 137 -4.60 -12.69 -14.60
C GLU A 137 -4.16 -12.88 -13.15
N VAL A 138 -3.13 -12.16 -12.73
CA VAL A 138 -2.63 -12.19 -11.35
C VAL A 138 -3.72 -11.72 -10.38
N GLN A 139 -4.47 -10.68 -10.74
CA GLN A 139 -5.60 -10.21 -9.93
C GLN A 139 -6.65 -11.30 -9.73
N ALA A 140 -7.04 -12.02 -10.78
CA ALA A 140 -8.01 -13.12 -10.67
C ALA A 140 -7.48 -14.27 -9.80
N GLN A 141 -6.18 -14.62 -9.96
CA GLN A 141 -5.52 -15.64 -9.15
C GLN A 141 -5.49 -15.25 -7.67
N VAL A 142 -5.00 -14.06 -7.35
CA VAL A 142 -4.90 -13.50 -5.98
C VAL A 142 -6.28 -13.38 -5.32
N LYS A 143 -7.29 -12.93 -6.06
CA LYS A 143 -8.67 -12.86 -5.57
C LYS A 143 -9.22 -14.24 -5.20
N LYS A 144 -8.93 -15.27 -6.00
CA LYS A 144 -9.31 -16.65 -5.71
C LYS A 144 -8.55 -17.21 -4.51
N MET A 145 -7.27 -16.89 -4.38
CA MET A 145 -6.45 -17.26 -3.21
C MET A 145 -7.04 -16.65 -1.94
N SER A 146 -7.33 -15.34 -1.95
CA SER A 146 -7.92 -14.61 -0.82
C SER A 146 -9.30 -15.16 -0.45
N ALA A 147 -10.18 -15.43 -1.41
CA ALA A 147 -11.50 -15.99 -1.13
C ALA A 147 -11.42 -17.37 -0.42
N LYS A 148 -10.48 -18.23 -0.84
CA LYS A 148 -10.26 -19.54 -0.21
C LYS A 148 -9.70 -19.41 1.21
N ASP A 149 -8.76 -18.51 1.37
CA ASP A 149 -8.14 -18.20 2.66
C ASP A 149 -9.17 -17.67 3.67
N GLN A 150 -9.95 -16.65 3.29
CA GLN A 150 -11.02 -16.09 4.12
C GLN A 150 -12.07 -17.13 4.52
N TRP A 151 -12.43 -18.03 3.60
CA TRP A 151 -13.35 -19.13 3.90
C TRP A 151 -12.79 -20.10 4.95
N LYS A 152 -11.47 -20.33 4.95
CA LYS A 152 -10.81 -21.17 5.94
C LYS A 152 -10.69 -20.47 7.29
N ALA A 153 -10.34 -19.18 7.30
CA ALA A 153 -10.32 -18.36 8.50
C ALA A 153 -11.71 -18.30 9.17
N LEU A 154 -12.77 -18.10 8.38
CA LEU A 154 -14.15 -18.14 8.87
C LEU A 154 -14.51 -19.49 9.51
N LYS A 155 -14.07 -20.62 8.92
CA LYS A 155 -14.29 -21.95 9.52
C LYS A 155 -13.57 -22.15 10.85
N ALA A 156 -12.45 -21.46 11.08
CA ALA A 156 -11.77 -21.49 12.36
C ALA A 156 -12.60 -20.81 13.47
N LEU A 157 -13.35 -19.75 13.15
CA LEU A 157 -14.24 -19.06 14.10
C LEU A 157 -15.36 -19.96 14.65
N PHE A 158 -15.73 -21.03 13.94
CA PHE A 158 -16.72 -22.02 14.40
C PHE A 158 -16.09 -23.18 15.20
N ARG A 159 -14.92 -22.96 15.82
CA ARG A 159 -14.23 -23.91 16.70
C ARG A 159 -14.20 -23.32 18.12
N PHE A 160 -15.10 -23.80 18.97
CA PHE A 160 -15.37 -23.20 20.29
C PHE A 160 -14.43 -23.63 21.42
N SER A 161 -13.32 -24.30 21.12
CA SER A 161 -12.29 -24.62 22.12
C SER A 161 -10.89 -24.49 21.56
N ASP A 162 -9.95 -24.07 22.40
CA ASP A 162 -8.55 -23.85 22.01
C ASP A 162 -7.92 -25.10 21.39
N LYS A 163 -8.25 -26.28 21.93
CA LYS A 163 -7.80 -27.56 21.39
C LYS A 163 -8.40 -27.85 20.00
N ALA A 164 -9.68 -27.56 19.79
CA ALA A 164 -10.34 -27.75 18.50
C ALA A 164 -9.85 -26.73 17.46
N GLN A 165 -9.58 -25.50 17.90
CA GLN A 165 -9.03 -24.43 17.07
C GLN A 165 -7.60 -24.77 16.65
N THR A 166 -6.72 -25.10 17.58
CA THR A 166 -5.33 -25.50 17.31
C THR A 166 -5.29 -26.71 16.36
N ARG A 167 -6.06 -27.76 16.66
CA ARG A 167 -6.14 -28.95 15.79
C ARG A 167 -6.60 -28.59 14.38
N TYR A 168 -7.57 -27.67 14.23
CA TYR A 168 -8.01 -27.22 12.92
C TYR A 168 -6.94 -26.38 12.22
N SER A 169 -6.36 -25.40 12.91
CA SER A 169 -5.31 -24.53 12.39
C SER A 169 -4.14 -25.37 11.87
N GLU A 170 -3.60 -26.29 12.67
CA GLU A 170 -2.43 -27.07 12.29
C GLU A 170 -2.75 -28.15 11.23
N ASN A 171 -3.85 -28.90 11.37
CA ASN A 171 -4.09 -30.05 10.47
C ASN A 171 -4.88 -29.70 9.20
N LYS A 172 -5.58 -28.57 9.16
CA LYS A 172 -6.48 -28.21 8.04
C LYS A 172 -6.19 -26.85 7.42
N PHE A 173 -5.70 -25.91 8.22
CA PHE A 173 -5.35 -24.59 7.73
C PHE A 173 -3.88 -24.50 7.28
N ALA A 174 -2.93 -25.03 8.06
CA ALA A 174 -1.51 -24.97 7.72
C ALA A 174 -1.18 -25.58 6.35
N PRO A 175 -1.63 -26.80 5.98
CA PRO A 175 -1.34 -27.35 4.64
C PRO A 175 -1.96 -26.52 3.51
N HIS A 176 -3.09 -25.85 3.78
CA HIS A 176 -3.68 -24.94 2.80
C HIS A 176 -2.85 -23.66 2.69
N SER A 177 -2.42 -23.10 3.82
CA SER A 177 -1.64 -21.88 3.91
C SER A 177 -0.28 -22.04 3.23
N GLU A 178 0.43 -23.15 3.45
CA GLU A 178 1.68 -23.49 2.76
C GLU A 178 1.52 -23.50 1.24
N GLN A 179 0.42 -24.07 0.71
CA GLN A 179 0.11 -24.04 -0.72
C GLN A 179 -0.15 -22.62 -1.24
N GLN A 180 -0.72 -21.74 -0.42
CA GLN A 180 -0.93 -20.34 -0.77
C GLN A 180 0.40 -19.57 -0.76
N MET A 181 1.27 -19.83 0.23
CA MET A 181 2.61 -19.26 0.32
C MET A 181 3.48 -19.66 -0.87
N ALA A 182 3.44 -20.94 -1.28
CA ALA A 182 4.15 -21.40 -2.48
C ALA A 182 3.67 -20.69 -3.76
N LYS A 183 2.35 -20.49 -3.91
CA LYS A 183 1.79 -19.73 -5.04
C LYS A 183 2.14 -18.26 -5.00
N LEU A 184 2.15 -17.65 -3.81
CA LEU A 184 2.60 -16.27 -3.64
C LEU A 184 4.07 -16.13 -4.06
N MET A 185 4.93 -17.06 -3.65
CA MET A 185 6.35 -17.05 -4.04
C MET A 185 6.52 -17.15 -5.55
N ASP A 186 5.74 -18.00 -6.21
CA ASP A 186 5.71 -18.11 -7.67
C ASP A 186 5.24 -16.81 -8.34
N ILE A 187 4.16 -16.18 -7.83
CA ILE A 187 3.71 -14.88 -8.33
C ILE A 187 4.79 -13.81 -8.14
N ILE A 188 5.44 -13.75 -6.98
CA ILE A 188 6.51 -12.79 -6.72
C ILE A 188 7.68 -12.99 -7.68
N ALA A 189 8.07 -14.24 -7.94
CA ALA A 189 9.16 -14.56 -8.85
C ALA A 189 8.86 -14.13 -10.30
N ASN A 190 7.62 -14.27 -10.76
CA ASN A 190 7.24 -14.01 -12.15
C ASN A 190 6.72 -12.59 -12.40
N HIS A 191 6.17 -11.92 -11.38
CA HIS A 191 5.43 -10.66 -11.54
C HIS A 191 5.74 -9.59 -10.49
N GLY A 192 6.55 -9.89 -9.47
CA GLY A 192 6.73 -9.03 -8.30
C GLY A 192 5.58 -9.16 -7.30
N TYR A 193 5.64 -8.40 -6.19
CA TYR A 193 4.65 -8.53 -5.13
C TYR A 193 3.24 -8.12 -5.59
N PRO A 194 2.23 -9.00 -5.46
CA PRO A 194 0.85 -8.74 -5.87
C PRO A 194 0.10 -7.79 -4.92
N GLY A 195 0.62 -6.56 -4.77
CA GLY A 195 0.03 -5.49 -3.98
C GLY A 195 -0.83 -4.52 -4.79
N GLU A 196 -0.99 -3.31 -4.27
CA GLU A 196 -1.90 -2.31 -4.87
C GLU A 196 -1.50 -1.94 -6.30
N LYS A 197 -0.20 -1.79 -6.56
CA LYS A 197 0.35 -1.46 -7.88
C LYS A 197 -0.03 -2.47 -8.97
N LEU A 198 0.05 -3.77 -8.66
CA LEU A 198 -0.14 -4.83 -9.65
C LEU A 198 -1.60 -5.27 -9.79
N VAL A 199 -2.31 -5.40 -8.66
CA VAL A 199 -3.66 -5.99 -8.63
C VAL A 199 -4.73 -5.06 -8.05
N GLY A 200 -4.37 -3.83 -7.66
CA GLY A 200 -5.29 -2.80 -7.18
C GLY A 200 -5.78 -2.97 -5.74
N LYS A 201 -5.37 -4.06 -5.07
CA LYS A 201 -5.77 -4.39 -3.70
C LYS A 201 -4.55 -4.79 -2.89
N GLY A 202 -3.98 -3.86 -2.14
CA GLY A 202 -2.78 -4.14 -1.35
C GLY A 202 -2.98 -5.16 -0.22
N TYR A 203 -4.20 -5.30 0.31
CA TYR A 203 -4.43 -6.09 1.52
C TYR A 203 -4.60 -7.61 1.29
N TRP A 204 -4.91 -8.08 0.08
CA TRP A 204 -5.26 -9.50 -0.12
C TRP A 204 -4.12 -10.44 0.28
N MET A 205 -2.90 -10.08 -0.09
CA MET A 205 -1.73 -10.92 0.12
C MET A 205 -1.16 -10.72 1.51
N SER A 206 -1.17 -9.50 2.03
CA SER A 206 -0.80 -9.25 3.42
C SER A 206 -1.71 -10.00 4.40
N THR A 207 -3.01 -10.11 4.12
CA THR A 207 -3.92 -10.92 4.94
C THR A 207 -3.61 -12.41 4.89
N ILE A 208 -3.31 -12.98 3.72
CA ILE A 208 -2.94 -14.40 3.62
C ILE A 208 -1.66 -14.69 4.41
N ILE A 209 -0.64 -13.85 4.27
CA ILE A 209 0.61 -14.02 5.03
C ILE A 209 0.36 -13.82 6.53
N SER A 210 -0.47 -12.84 6.92
CA SER A 210 -0.84 -12.63 8.32
C SER A 210 -1.56 -13.84 8.92
N HIS A 211 -2.47 -14.47 8.16
CA HIS A 211 -3.14 -15.69 8.61
C HIS A 211 -2.19 -16.89 8.70
N HIS A 212 -1.22 -17.01 7.77
CA HIS A 212 -0.15 -17.99 7.88
C HIS A 212 0.62 -17.79 9.20
N ASN A 213 1.01 -16.55 9.45
CA ASN A 213 1.72 -16.13 10.65
C ASN A 213 0.87 -16.26 11.93
N SER A 214 -0.44 -16.53 11.83
CA SER A 214 -1.33 -16.69 12.98
C SER A 214 -1.84 -18.13 13.17
N ILE A 215 -1.19 -19.15 12.59
CA ILE A 215 -1.63 -20.56 12.68
C ILE A 215 -1.62 -21.06 14.13
N SER A 216 -0.45 -21.10 14.76
CA SER A 216 -0.24 -21.43 16.17
C SER A 216 1.21 -21.15 16.56
N THR A 217 1.48 -20.94 17.85
CA THR A 217 2.86 -20.81 18.37
C THR A 217 3.70 -22.04 18.01
N THR A 218 3.17 -23.25 18.23
CA THR A 218 3.88 -24.51 17.96
C THR A 218 4.25 -24.68 16.50
N TYR A 219 3.36 -24.28 15.59
CA TYR A 219 3.62 -24.32 14.15
C TYR A 219 4.67 -23.28 13.77
N ASN A 220 4.48 -22.02 14.16
CA ASN A 220 5.34 -20.91 13.76
C ASN A 220 6.77 -20.99 14.33
N GLN A 221 6.98 -21.68 15.46
CA GLN A 221 8.33 -21.99 15.96
C GLN A 221 9.13 -22.90 15.02
N LYS A 222 8.47 -23.65 14.14
CA LYS A 222 9.09 -24.58 13.19
C LYS A 222 8.99 -24.09 11.75
N ASP A 223 8.08 -23.15 11.48
CA ASP A 223 7.91 -22.57 10.16
C ASP A 223 9.12 -21.72 9.76
N THR A 224 9.50 -21.83 8.49
CA THR A 224 10.56 -21.02 7.88
C THR A 224 10.05 -20.26 6.65
N LEU A 225 8.81 -20.48 6.24
CA LEU A 225 8.25 -19.88 5.02
C LEU A 225 8.19 -18.36 5.15
N TYR A 226 7.66 -17.84 6.26
CA TYR A 226 7.61 -16.39 6.44
C TYR A 226 9.02 -15.77 6.48
N LEU A 227 9.95 -16.36 7.24
CA LEU A 227 11.33 -15.87 7.34
C LEU A 227 12.02 -15.83 5.97
N SER A 228 11.79 -16.83 5.12
CA SER A 228 12.31 -16.87 3.75
C SER A 228 11.69 -15.81 2.83
N LEU A 229 10.48 -15.34 3.15
CA LEU A 229 9.74 -14.35 2.37
C LEU A 229 10.15 -12.91 2.72
N ILE A 230 10.65 -12.64 3.93
CA ILE A 230 11.02 -11.29 4.41
C ILE A 230 11.91 -10.51 3.41
N PRO A 231 13.00 -11.07 2.85
CA PRO A 231 13.83 -10.31 1.91
C PRO A 231 13.06 -9.81 0.69
N LYS A 232 12.14 -10.62 0.16
CA LYS A 232 11.30 -10.26 -0.99
C LYS A 232 10.25 -9.21 -0.63
N LEU A 233 9.73 -9.23 0.60
CA LEU A 233 8.80 -8.19 1.08
C LEU A 233 9.52 -6.85 1.25
N LYS A 234 10.76 -6.85 1.73
CA LYS A 234 11.58 -5.64 1.83
C LYS A 234 11.90 -5.05 0.46
N GLU A 235 12.25 -5.89 -0.51
CA GLU A 235 12.42 -5.49 -1.91
C GLU A 235 11.12 -4.89 -2.49
N ALA A 236 9.97 -5.49 -2.16
CA ALA A 236 8.66 -4.99 -2.58
C ALA A 236 8.30 -3.63 -1.94
N ILE A 237 8.81 -3.30 -0.75
CA ILE A 237 8.68 -1.95 -0.18
C ILE A 237 9.54 -0.99 -0.96
N GLN A 238 10.81 -1.34 -1.20
CA GLN A 238 11.77 -0.51 -1.94
C GLN A 238 11.32 -0.20 -3.36
N ASP A 239 10.52 -1.05 -3.99
CA ASP A 239 10.00 -0.82 -5.34
C ASP A 239 8.55 -0.30 -5.43
N GLY A 240 7.94 -0.05 -4.27
CA GLY A 240 6.60 0.51 -4.15
C GLY A 240 5.47 -0.49 -4.42
N SER A 241 5.76 -1.79 -4.50
CA SER A 241 4.73 -2.82 -4.69
C SER A 241 4.02 -3.21 -3.37
N LEU A 242 4.67 -3.02 -2.22
CA LEU A 242 4.15 -3.29 -0.88
C LEU A 242 4.18 -2.03 -0.02
N SER A 243 3.05 -1.71 0.63
CA SER A 243 3.03 -0.66 1.64
C SER A 243 3.78 -1.11 2.89
N PRO A 244 4.64 -0.27 3.50
CA PRO A 244 5.35 -0.66 4.72
C PRO A 244 4.39 -0.90 5.89
N TYR A 245 3.23 -0.23 5.91
CA TYR A 245 2.17 -0.50 6.89
C TYR A 245 1.58 -1.91 6.77
N GLN A 246 1.47 -2.45 5.55
CA GLN A 246 1.04 -3.84 5.34
C GLN A 246 2.10 -4.82 5.78
N PHE A 247 3.38 -4.52 5.52
CA PHE A 247 4.50 -5.32 6.02
C PHE A 247 4.51 -5.37 7.56
N ALA A 248 4.31 -4.23 8.22
CA ALA A 248 4.25 -4.17 9.67
C ALA A 248 3.17 -5.07 10.25
N ILE A 249 1.97 -5.09 9.68
CA ILE A 249 0.89 -5.98 10.12
C ILE A 249 1.29 -7.46 9.96
N ILE A 250 1.92 -7.81 8.83
CA ILE A 250 2.37 -9.19 8.58
C ILE A 250 3.38 -9.66 9.64
N ASP A 251 4.39 -8.83 9.92
CA ASP A 251 5.46 -9.14 10.87
C ASP A 251 4.94 -9.19 12.31
N ASP A 252 4.04 -8.28 12.65
CA ASP A 252 3.45 -8.20 13.98
C ASP A 252 2.59 -9.43 14.32
N TRP A 253 1.84 -9.98 13.35
CA TRP A 253 1.17 -11.27 13.54
C TRP A 253 2.15 -12.42 13.79
N TYR A 254 3.31 -12.42 13.13
CA TYR A 254 4.35 -13.44 13.35
C TYR A 254 4.92 -13.33 14.76
N LEU A 255 5.40 -12.15 15.17
CA LEU A 255 5.97 -11.94 16.50
C LEU A 255 4.95 -12.20 17.61
N THR A 256 3.71 -11.75 17.43
CA THR A 256 2.61 -12.01 18.38
C THR A 256 2.31 -13.50 18.51
N SER A 257 2.32 -14.26 17.43
CA SER A 257 2.10 -15.71 17.50
C SER A 257 3.21 -16.46 18.27
N LEU A 258 4.42 -15.92 18.29
CA LEU A 258 5.57 -16.50 19.01
C LEU A 258 5.59 -16.14 20.49
N ASN A 259 4.72 -15.22 20.94
CA ASN A 259 4.78 -14.60 22.27
C ASN A 259 6.16 -14.02 22.59
N ASP A 260 6.86 -13.49 21.58
CA ASP A 260 8.22 -12.97 21.71
C ASP A 260 8.21 -11.44 21.75
N ASP A 261 8.17 -10.89 22.98
CA ASP A 261 8.18 -9.44 23.22
C ASP A 261 9.60 -8.86 23.31
N SER A 262 10.60 -9.72 23.16
CA SER A 262 12.00 -9.31 23.25
C SER A 262 12.53 -8.68 21.96
N LYS A 263 11.83 -8.90 20.84
CA LYS A 263 12.24 -8.43 19.51
C LYS A 263 11.62 -7.07 19.16
N PRO A 264 12.40 -6.19 18.50
CA PRO A 264 11.84 -5.00 17.86
C PRO A 264 10.73 -5.40 16.88
N ASN A 265 9.60 -4.71 16.97
CA ASN A 265 8.43 -4.94 16.13
C ASN A 265 8.16 -3.69 15.28
N TYR A 266 7.66 -3.88 14.05
CA TYR A 266 7.19 -2.77 13.23
C TYR A 266 5.75 -2.39 13.56
N GLY A 267 4.89 -3.37 13.89
CA GLY A 267 3.49 -3.14 14.22
C GLY A 267 3.26 -2.76 15.68
N ILE A 268 1.99 -2.53 16.01
CA ILE A 268 1.52 -2.18 17.36
C ILE A 268 0.22 -2.91 17.75
N ILE A 269 -0.06 -4.08 17.17
CA ILE A 269 -1.13 -5.01 17.62
C ILE A 269 -1.01 -5.23 19.12
N ARG A 270 0.22 -5.33 19.63
CA ARG A 270 0.51 -5.22 21.06
C ARG A 270 1.27 -3.92 21.30
N PRO A 271 0.68 -2.95 22.00
CA PRO A 271 1.34 -1.67 22.23
C PRO A 271 2.64 -1.87 23.00
N PRO A 272 3.75 -1.25 22.59
CA PRO A 272 4.99 -1.36 23.35
C PRO A 272 4.84 -0.65 24.69
N SER A 273 5.49 -1.18 25.73
CA SER A 273 5.64 -0.43 26.98
C SER A 273 6.44 0.86 26.74
N PRO A 274 6.30 1.89 27.59
CA PRO A 274 7.02 3.16 27.43
C PRO A 274 8.54 3.00 27.23
N GLU A 275 9.14 2.02 27.92
CA GLU A 275 10.57 1.69 27.84
C GLU A 275 10.99 1.07 26.49
N HIS A 276 10.04 0.55 25.72
CA HIS A 276 10.27 -0.12 24.45
C HIS A 276 9.86 0.70 23.22
N VAL A 277 9.25 1.88 23.42
CA VAL A 277 8.83 2.78 22.32
C VAL A 277 9.99 3.11 21.38
N SER A 278 11.19 3.41 21.90
CA SER A 278 12.36 3.72 21.06
C SER A 278 12.82 2.52 20.24
N LYS A 279 12.77 1.30 20.81
CA LYS A 279 13.10 0.05 20.13
C LYS A 279 12.10 -0.30 19.03
N THR A 280 10.83 0.10 19.18
CA THR A 280 9.79 -0.04 18.14
C THR A 280 9.90 1.05 17.07
N ASN A 281 10.22 2.29 17.43
CA ASN A 281 10.30 3.39 16.47
C ASN A 281 11.48 3.27 15.50
N ALA A 282 12.62 2.74 15.94
CA ALA A 282 13.81 2.58 15.08
C ALA A 282 13.56 1.73 13.81
N PRO A 283 13.04 0.48 13.90
CA PRO A 283 12.73 -0.32 12.72
C PRO A 283 11.58 0.28 11.88
N ARG A 284 10.61 0.97 12.52
CA ARG A 284 9.53 1.67 11.80
C ARG A 284 10.07 2.77 10.90
N ALA A 285 10.95 3.62 11.42
CA ALA A 285 11.57 4.69 10.65
C ALA A 285 12.39 4.14 9.47
N ALA A 286 13.10 3.02 9.66
CA ALA A 286 13.93 2.40 8.62
C ALA A 286 13.17 1.95 7.37
N ILE A 287 11.84 1.78 7.45
CA ILE A 287 10.99 1.43 6.31
C ILE A 287 9.88 2.45 6.04
N GLY A 288 10.00 3.67 6.58
CA GLY A 288 9.06 4.77 6.30
C GLY A 288 7.68 4.59 6.94
N ILE A 289 7.65 4.09 8.18
CA ILE A 289 6.44 4.03 9.02
C ILE A 289 6.52 5.10 10.11
N ARG A 290 5.38 5.74 10.39
CA ARG A 290 5.21 6.72 11.46
C ARG A 290 5.79 6.23 12.78
N THR A 291 6.41 7.11 13.55
CA THR A 291 6.61 6.87 14.97
C THR A 291 5.26 6.79 15.69
N ILE A 292 5.21 6.19 16.88
CA ILE A 292 3.99 6.14 17.69
C ILE A 292 3.49 7.57 18.01
N ALA A 293 4.39 8.49 18.35
CA ALA A 293 4.03 9.88 18.65
C ALA A 293 3.46 10.63 17.44
N LEU A 294 4.04 10.45 16.24
CA LEU A 294 3.51 11.05 15.01
C LEU A 294 2.11 10.53 14.71
N ARG A 295 1.91 9.20 14.83
CA ARG A 295 0.62 8.56 14.66
C ARG A 295 -0.45 9.14 15.60
N ASP A 296 -0.17 9.24 16.89
CA ASP A 296 -1.14 9.72 17.88
C ASP A 296 -1.48 11.20 17.66
N SER A 297 -0.50 11.98 17.20
CA SER A 297 -0.72 13.38 16.79
C SER A 297 -1.63 13.48 15.57
N LEU A 298 -1.44 12.61 14.58
CA LEU A 298 -2.31 12.56 13.38
C LEU A 298 -3.75 12.18 13.73
N LEU A 299 -4.00 11.29 14.71
CA LEU A 299 -5.35 10.98 15.18
C LEU A 299 -6.05 12.23 15.73
N THR A 300 -5.32 13.04 16.49
CA THR A 300 -5.84 14.32 17.01
C THR A 300 -6.20 15.28 15.87
N VAL A 301 -5.41 15.29 14.78
CA VAL A 301 -5.75 16.05 13.57
C VAL A 301 -7.00 15.52 12.88
N GLU A 302 -7.18 14.20 12.77
CA GLU A 302 -8.41 13.62 12.19
C GLU A 302 -9.65 14.09 12.96
N ASP A 303 -9.61 14.03 14.29
CA ASP A 303 -10.70 14.46 15.17
C ASP A 303 -10.99 15.97 15.04
N LYS A 304 -9.93 16.79 14.95
CA LYS A 304 -10.04 18.25 14.83
C LYS A 304 -10.56 18.71 13.47
N THR A 305 -10.14 18.06 12.39
CA THR A 305 -10.32 18.58 11.01
C THR A 305 -11.36 17.82 10.20
N GLY A 306 -11.69 16.58 10.58
CA GLY A 306 -12.49 15.66 9.78
C GLY A 306 -11.75 15.10 8.56
N ILE A 307 -10.47 15.40 8.38
CA ILE A 307 -9.59 14.75 7.39
C ILE A 307 -9.31 13.33 7.86
N ARG A 308 -9.49 12.36 6.97
CA ARG A 308 -9.09 10.97 7.17
C ARG A 308 -7.70 10.74 6.58
N LEU A 309 -6.74 10.51 7.46
CA LEU A 309 -5.34 10.20 7.24
C LEU A 309 -5.08 8.69 7.12
N TYR A 310 -6.15 7.88 7.23
CA TYR A 310 -6.12 6.42 7.04
C TYR A 310 -5.05 5.80 7.94
N ILE A 311 -5.09 6.19 9.21
CA ILE A 311 -4.21 5.68 10.24
C ILE A 311 -4.60 4.22 10.47
N THR A 312 -3.90 3.32 9.78
CA THR A 312 -4.04 1.89 9.95
C THR A 312 -3.04 1.46 10.99
N ASP A 313 -3.51 1.28 12.22
CA ASP A 313 -2.75 0.59 13.22
C ASP A 313 -3.77 -0.20 14.03
N ILE A 314 -3.74 -1.53 13.90
CA ILE A 314 -4.44 -2.39 14.84
C ILE A 314 -3.84 -2.05 16.22
N TRP A 315 -4.71 -1.70 17.16
CA TRP A 315 -4.52 -1.92 18.59
C TRP A 315 -5.25 -3.22 18.93
#